data_AF-A0A0F9J9C3-F1
#
_entry.id   AF-A0A0F9J9C3-F1
#
_cell.length_a   1.000
_cell.length_b   1.000
_cell.length_c   1.000
_cell.angle_alpha   90.00
_cell.angle_beta   90.00
_cell.angle_gamma   90.00
#
_symmetry.space_group_name_H-M   'P 1'
#
loop_
_entity.id
_entity.type
_entity.pdbx_description
1 polymer ?
#
loop_
_entity_poly.entity_id
_entity_poly.type
_entity_poly.pdbx_seq_one_letter_code
_entity_poly.pdbx_strand_id
1 'polypeptide(L)' 'MNRQQIAAIYDSFPPEQQNIPRTEFIKRAMNTMNPVRCKKILDVMVQKKHQGRVQRAIIDSAITRKGER' A
#
# COMPACT_ATOMS: atom_id res chain seq x y z
N MET A 1 14.24 -4.51 -10.30
CA MET A 1 15.54 -4.28 -9.64
C MET A 1 15.85 -5.48 -8.76
N ASN A 2 17.05 -6.05 -8.84
CA ASN A 2 17.43 -7.23 -8.08
C ASN A 2 18.21 -6.85 -6.80
N ARG A 3 18.46 -7.83 -5.93
CA ARG A 3 19.15 -7.61 -4.64
C ARG A 3 20.53 -6.95 -4.80
N GLN A 4 21.28 -7.31 -5.84
CA GLN A 4 22.63 -6.78 -6.09
C GLN A 4 22.58 -5.30 -6.51
N GLN A 5 21.62 -4.91 -7.34
CA GLN A 5 21.41 -3.51 -7.73
C GLN A 5 21.03 -2.63 -6.53
N ILE A 6 20.17 -3.13 -5.63
CA ILE A 6 19.81 -2.41 -4.39
C ILE A 6 21.03 -2.23 -3.47
N ALA A 7 21.86 -3.27 -3.38
CA ALA A 7 23.10 -3.24 -2.63
C ALA A 7 24.07 -2.16 -3.16
N ALA A 8 24.25 -2.10 -4.49
CA ALA A 8 25.11 -1.11 -5.13
C ALA A 8 24.64 0.34 -4.89
N ILE A 9 23.33 0.58 -4.83
CA ILE A 9 22.77 1.90 -4.49
C ILE A 9 23.12 2.26 -3.04
N TYR A 10 22.98 1.33 -2.09
CA TYR A 10 23.35 1.59 -0.70
C TYR A 10 24.84 1.93 -0.58
N ASP A 11 25.69 1.16 -1.26
CA ASP A 11 27.14 1.33 -1.25
C ASP A 11 27.59 2.63 -1.97
N SER A 12 26.71 3.26 -2.77
CA SER A 12 26.97 4.54 -3.45
C SER A 12 26.76 5.78 -2.55
N PHE A 13 26.06 5.63 -1.43
CA PHE A 13 25.86 6.73 -0.49
C PHE A 13 27.09 6.93 0.40
N PRO A 14 27.48 8.19 0.67
CA PRO A 14 28.55 8.48 1.63
C PRO A 14 28.19 7.96 3.03
N PRO A 15 29.17 7.64 3.88
CA PRO A 15 28.94 7.04 5.20
C PRO A 15 27.98 7.84 6.08
N GLU A 16 27.96 9.17 5.99
CA GLU A 16 27.05 10.02 6.78
C GLU A 16 25.57 9.85 6.39
N GLN A 17 25.28 9.30 5.21
CA GLN A 17 23.92 9.08 4.72
C GLN A 17 23.42 7.64 4.95
N GLN A 18 24.30 6.74 5.41
CA GLN A 18 24.00 5.34 5.68
C GLN A 18 23.37 5.14 7.08
N ASN A 19 22.20 5.76 7.29
CA ASN A 19 21.51 5.82 8.59
C ASN A 19 20.95 4.48 9.09
N ILE A 20 20.92 3.45 8.24
CA ILE A 20 20.39 2.13 8.60
C ILE A 20 21.30 1.03 8.07
N PRO A 21 21.38 -0.15 8.72
CA PRO A 21 22.21 -1.24 8.22
C PRO A 21 21.83 -1.68 6.81
N ARG A 22 22.85 -1.98 5.99
CA ARG A 22 22.73 -2.46 4.61
C ARG A 22 21.68 -3.56 4.43
N THR A 23 21.66 -4.54 5.34
CA THR A 23 20.73 -5.67 5.29
C THR A 23 19.28 -5.23 5.44
N GLU A 24 19.01 -4.26 6.33
CA GLU A 24 17.68 -3.71 6.54
C GLU A 24 17.26 -2.79 5.39
N PHE A 25 18.17 -2.00 4.82
CA PHE A 25 17.91 -1.23 3.60
C PHE A 25 17.47 -2.15 2.45
N ILE A 26 18.25 -3.22 2.19
CA ILE A 26 17.96 -4.18 1.13
C ILE A 26 16.59 -4.85 1.34
N LYS A 27 16.30 -5.28 2.58
CA LYS A 27 15.03 -5.92 2.93
C LYS A 27 13.84 -4.97 2.73
N ARG A 28 13.96 -3.70 3.14
CA ARG A 28 12.91 -2.68 2.94
C ARG A 28 12.69 -2.40 1.45
N ALA A 29 13.75 -2.15 0.70
CA ALA A 29 13.67 -1.89 -0.74
C ALA A 29 13.05 -3.07 -1.51
N MET A 30 13.48 -4.30 -1.22
CA MET A 30 12.90 -5.53 -1.77
C MET A 30 11.40 -5.66 -1.46
N ASN A 31 10.99 -5.31 -0.23
CA ASN A 31 9.59 -5.37 0.18
C ASN A 31 8.72 -4.33 -0.52
N THR A 32 9.24 -3.11 -0.69
CA THR A 32 8.55 -2.02 -1.41
C THR A 32 8.41 -2.34 -2.90
N MET A 33 9.41 -3.02 -3.49
CA MET A 33 9.39 -3.41 -4.90
C MET A 33 8.64 -4.72 -5.17
N ASN A 34 8.04 -5.37 -4.17
CA ASN A 34 7.30 -6.61 -4.38
C ASN A 34 5.89 -6.30 -4.92
N PRO A 35 5.62 -6.54 -6.23
CA PRO A 35 4.35 -6.19 -6.85
C PRO A 35 3.18 -6.96 -6.25
N VAL A 36 3.40 -8.14 -5.68
CA VAL A 36 2.36 -8.93 -5.01
C VAL A 36 1.88 -8.23 -3.73
N ARG A 37 2.80 -7.62 -2.97
CA ARG A 37 2.44 -6.83 -1.78
C ARG A 37 1.75 -5.51 -2.16
N CYS A 38 2.25 -4.81 -3.16
CA CYS A 38 1.59 -3.60 -3.67
C CYS A 38 0.18 -3.90 -4.18
N LYS A 39 0.00 -4.96 -4.98
CA LYS A 39 -1.31 -5.40 -5.46
C LYS A 39 -2.26 -5.73 -4.30
N LYS A 40 -1.80 -6.47 -3.29
CA LYS A 40 -2.62 -6.80 -2.11
C LYS A 40 -3.10 -5.55 -1.35
N ILE A 41 -2.25 -4.54 -1.21
CA ILE A 41 -2.64 -3.27 -0.57
C ILE A 41 -3.70 -2.54 -1.42
N LEU A 42 -3.48 -2.46 -2.73
CA LEU A 42 -4.43 -1.84 -3.66
C LEU A 42 -5.78 -2.57 -3.66
N ASP A 43 -5.78 -3.90 -3.65
CA ASP A 43 -6.99 -4.72 -3.61
C ASP A 43 -7.79 -4.47 -2.32
N VAL A 44 -7.13 -4.34 -1.16
CA VAL A 44 -7.79 -3.99 0.11
C VAL A 44 -8.42 -2.59 0.04
N MET A 45 -7.74 -1.61 -0.56
CA MET A 45 -8.29 -0.26 -0.73
C MET A 45 -9.52 -0.26 -1.65
N VAL A 46 -9.48 -1.04 -2.74
CA VAL A 46 -10.61 -1.20 -3.66
C VAL A 46 -11.80 -1.85 -2.95
N GLN A 47 -11.57 -2.93 -2.17
CA GLN A 47 -12.62 -3.59 -1.41
C GLN A 47 -13.27 -2.66 -0.38
N LYS A 48 -12.48 -1.90 0.39
CA LYS A 48 -13.02 -0.92 1.35
C LYS A 48 -13.86 0.17 0.67
N LYS A 49 -13.41 0.66 -0.49
CA LYS A 49 -14.18 1.64 -1.29
C LYS A 49 -15.52 1.06 -1.76
N HIS A 50 -15.53 -0.20 -2.20
CA HIS A 50 -16.76 -0.88 -2.59
C HIS A 50 -17.72 -1.04 -1.40
N GLN A 51 -17.23 -1.48 -0.24
CA GLN A 51 -18.02 -1.61 0.98
C GLN A 51 -18.66 -0.27 1.40
N GLY A 52 -17.90 0.83 1.36
CA GLY A 52 -18.44 2.16 1.67
C GLY A 52 -19.55 2.59 0.70
N ARG A 53 -19.44 2.24 -0.59
CA ARG A 53 -20.51 2.51 -1.58
C ARG A 53 -21.76 1.71 -1.29
N VAL A 54 -21.62 0.42 -0.97
CA VAL A 54 -22.75 -0.45 -0.61
C VAL A 54 -23.45 0.08 0.64
N GLN A 55 -22.69 0.46 1.67
CA GLN A 55 -23.26 0.98 2.91
C GLN A 55 -24.03 2.30 2.67
N ARG A 56 -23.49 3.20 1.83
CA ARG A 56 -24.17 4.45 1.47
C ARG A 56 -25.46 4.19 0.70
N ALA A 57 -25.45 3.27 -0.28
CA ALA A 57 -26.64 2.89 -1.02
C ALA A 57 -27.75 2.30 -0.12
N ILE A 58 -27.40 1.52 0.90
CA ILE A 58 -28.35 0.99 1.89
C ILE A 58 -28.99 2.13 2.70
N ILE A 59 -28.19 3.08 3.18
CA ILE A 59 -28.68 4.24 3.94
C ILE A 59 -29.62 5.09 3.08
N ASP A 60 -29.22 5.43 1.86
CA ASP A 60 -30.03 6.24 0.94
C ASP A 60 -31.37 5.53 0.67
N SER A 61 -31.35 4.22 0.41
CA SER A 61 -32.56 3.41 0.21
C SER A 61 -33.47 3.32 1.45
N ALA A 62 -32.91 3.45 2.65
CA ALA A 62 -33.67 3.46 3.90
C ALA A 62 -34.28 4.83 4.20
N ILE A 63 -33.60 5.92 3.80
CA ILE A 63 -34.11 7.29 3.91
C ILE A 63 -35.28 7.49 2.94
N THR A 64 -35.14 7.09 1.68
CA THR A 64 -36.21 7.23 0.67
C THR A 64 -37.48 6.50 1.11
N ARG A 65 -37.36 5.28 1.65
CA ARG A 65 -38.52 4.52 2.17
C ARG A 65 -39.19 5.11 3.41
N LYS A 66 -38.52 5.99 4.16
CA LYS A 66 -39.09 6.68 5.32
C LYS A 66 -39.71 8.04 4.97
N GLY A 67 -39.33 8.64 3.85
CA GLY A 67 -39.89 9.93 3.37
C GLY A 67 -41.21 9.80 2.60
N GLU A 68 -41.57 8.59 2.16
CA GLU A 68 -42.81 8.31 1.41
C GLU A 68 -43.98 7.83 2.33
N ARG A 69 -43.87 8.00 3.65
CA ARG A 69 -44.94 7.69 4.61
C ARG A 69 -45.54 8.94 5.24
#